data_AF-A0A3M2LS10-F1
#
_entry.id   AF-A0A3M2LS10-F1
#
_cell.length_a   1.000
_cell.length_b   1.000
_cell.length_c   1.000
_cell.angle_alpha   90.00
_cell.angle_beta   90.00
_cell.angle_gamma   90.00
#
_symmetry.space_group_name_H-M   'P 1'
#
loop_
_entity.id
_entity.type
_entity.pdbx_description
1 polymer ?
#
loop_
_entity_poly.entity_id
_entity_poly.type
_entity_poly.pdbx_seq_one_letter_code
_entity_poly.pdbx_strand_id
1 'polypeptide(L)'
;AATARLRARLAAQGVPSAPLGAAELAALLRESGDPDGRGRPRPGLWSGESATHCLATATVPDQSAWTRLLATLSGSAADRALACATLTAEPEGVAVRVAVRLVSVLPHVATAERDRLTSAGVLDAEPPDPYTALLATLPVACPPGPLTEAAALTSAPGAAR
;
A
#
# COMPACT_ATOMS: atom_id res chain seq x y z
N ALA A 1 -7.89 -13.73 -20.61
CA ALA A 1 -6.64 -14.41 -21.04
C ALA A 1 -5.42 -14.10 -20.16
N ALA A 2 -5.13 -12.83 -19.80
CA ALA A 2 -3.96 -12.48 -18.98
C ALA A 2 -4.01 -13.06 -17.55
N THR A 3 -5.13 -12.91 -16.84
CA THR A 3 -5.34 -13.46 -15.49
C THR A 3 -5.16 -14.99 -15.44
N ALA A 4 -5.63 -15.71 -16.45
CA ALA A 4 -5.45 -17.16 -16.54
C ALA A 4 -3.97 -17.55 -16.69
N ARG A 5 -3.21 -16.81 -17.52
CA ARG A 5 -1.76 -17.00 -17.67
C ARG A 5 -1.01 -16.73 -16.36
N LEU A 6 -1.36 -15.64 -15.66
CA LEU A 6 -0.78 -15.33 -14.35
C LEU A 6 -1.04 -16.44 -13.34
N ARG A 7 -2.28 -16.92 -13.24
CA ARG A 7 -2.65 -18.03 -12.34
C ARG A 7 -1.88 -19.32 -12.65
N ALA A 8 -1.75 -19.67 -13.93
CA ALA A 8 -0.97 -20.84 -14.33
C ALA A 8 0.51 -20.68 -13.95
N ARG A 9 1.08 -19.48 -14.11
CA ARG A 9 2.47 -19.19 -13.72
C ARG A 9 2.67 -19.28 -12.21
N LEU A 10 1.75 -18.74 -11.41
CA LEU A 10 1.77 -18.84 -9.95
C LEU A 10 1.65 -20.29 -9.48
N ALA A 11 0.72 -21.06 -10.07
CA ALA A 11 0.54 -22.47 -9.75
C ALA A 11 1.80 -23.30 -10.06
N ALA A 12 2.48 -23.01 -11.17
CA ALA A 12 3.76 -23.65 -11.52
C ALA A 12 4.91 -23.30 -10.54
N GLN A 13 4.73 -22.28 -9.70
CA GLN A 13 5.65 -21.91 -8.62
C GLN A 13 5.13 -22.36 -7.24
N GLY A 14 4.07 -23.18 -7.19
CA GLY A 14 3.49 -23.66 -5.94
C GLY A 14 2.68 -22.60 -5.17
N VAL A 15 2.33 -21.47 -5.80
CA VAL A 15 1.54 -20.41 -5.19
C VAL A 15 0.06 -20.56 -5.59
N PRO A 16 -0.81 -21.09 -4.70
CA PRO A 16 -2.22 -21.21 -5.01
C PRO A 16 -2.86 -19.82 -5.16
N SER A 17 -3.67 -19.64 -6.20
CA SER A 17 -4.36 -18.37 -6.45
C SER A 17 -5.77 -18.59 -7.02
N ALA A 18 -6.72 -17.84 -6.48
CA ALA A 18 -8.11 -17.81 -6.93
C ALA A 18 -8.52 -16.35 -7.21
N PRO A 19 -9.27 -16.08 -8.29
CA PRO A 19 -9.88 -14.77 -8.47
C PRO A 19 -10.94 -14.55 -7.40
N LEU A 20 -11.01 -13.32 -6.87
CA LEU A 20 -12.10 -12.92 -5.98
C LEU A 20 -13.36 -12.64 -6.81
N GLY A 21 -14.51 -13.12 -6.34
CA GLY A 21 -15.81 -12.71 -6.85
C GLY A 21 -16.22 -11.34 -6.29
N ALA A 22 -17.39 -10.86 -6.71
CA ALA A 22 -17.88 -9.55 -6.30
C ALA A 22 -18.12 -9.45 -4.78
N ALA A 23 -18.61 -10.51 -4.15
CA ALA A 23 -18.89 -10.54 -2.72
C ALA A 23 -17.60 -10.53 -1.89
N GLU A 24 -16.61 -11.35 -2.29
CA GLU A 24 -15.31 -11.40 -1.64
C GLU A 24 -14.54 -10.09 -1.81
N LEU A 25 -14.62 -9.48 -3.00
CA LEU A 25 -14.04 -8.17 -3.23
C LEU A 25 -14.70 -7.10 -2.36
N ALA A 26 -16.04 -7.07 -2.29
CA ALA A 26 -16.76 -6.12 -1.45
C ALA A 26 -16.46 -6.32 0.05
N ALA A 27 -16.23 -7.55 0.50
CA ALA A 27 -15.75 -7.83 1.86
C ALA A 27 -14.34 -7.26 2.06
N LEU A 28 -13.42 -7.56 1.15
CA LEU A 28 -12.03 -7.06 1.21
C LEU A 28 -11.97 -5.52 1.22
N LEU A 29 -12.81 -4.84 0.44
CA LEU A 29 -12.86 -3.38 0.42
C LEU A 29 -13.44 -2.80 1.72
N ARG A 30 -14.47 -3.41 2.29
CA ARG A 30 -15.00 -3.01 3.62
C ARG A 30 -13.99 -3.22 4.72
N GLU A 31 -13.22 -4.31 4.65
CA GLU A 31 -12.19 -4.60 5.63
C GLU A 31 -11.00 -3.65 5.51
N SER A 32 -10.56 -3.35 4.29
CA SER A 32 -9.36 -2.56 4.05
C SER A 32 -9.62 -1.05 4.09
N GLY A 33 -10.75 -0.59 3.58
CA GLY A 33 -11.11 0.83 3.45
C GLY A 33 -11.68 1.46 4.72
N ASP A 34 -12.07 2.72 4.61
CA ASP A 34 -12.93 3.40 5.58
C ASP A 34 -14.38 3.01 5.25
N PRO A 35 -15.06 2.17 6.08
CA PRO A 35 -16.39 1.65 5.76
C PRO A 35 -17.45 2.77 5.70
N ASP A 36 -17.23 3.87 6.41
CA ASP A 36 -18.17 4.97 6.51
C ASP A 36 -18.02 5.95 5.34
N GLY A 37 -16.85 5.96 4.68
CA GLY A 37 -16.53 6.83 3.53
C GLY A 37 -16.62 8.33 3.82
N ARG A 38 -16.76 8.70 5.10
CA ARG A 38 -16.98 10.08 5.58
C ARG A 38 -15.73 10.70 6.20
N GLY A 39 -14.60 9.99 6.13
CA GLY A 39 -13.36 10.51 6.67
C GLY A 39 -12.90 11.80 6.01
N ARG A 40 -12.00 12.50 6.71
CA ARG A 40 -11.44 13.77 6.25
C ARG A 40 -9.95 13.62 6.00
N PRO A 41 -9.45 14.07 4.83
CA PRO A 41 -8.02 14.09 4.58
C PRO A 41 -7.33 15.12 5.48
N ARG A 42 -6.17 14.74 6.00
CA ARG A 42 -5.20 15.61 6.70
C ARG A 42 -3.79 15.24 6.24
N PRO A 43 -2.77 16.09 6.39
CA PRO A 43 -1.42 15.76 5.95
C PRO A 43 -0.94 14.38 6.45
N GLY A 44 -0.68 13.45 5.52
CA GLY A 44 -0.23 12.09 5.82
C GLY A 44 -1.22 11.17 6.55
N LEU A 45 -2.50 11.53 6.65
CA LEU A 45 -3.52 10.64 7.22
C LEU A 45 -4.93 10.91 6.68
N TRP A 46 -5.74 9.86 6.67
CA TRP A 46 -7.19 9.93 6.48
C TRP A 46 -7.88 9.67 7.82
N SER A 47 -8.58 10.68 8.33
CA SER A 47 -9.29 10.61 9.61
C SER A 47 -10.71 10.09 9.36
N GLY A 48 -10.89 8.77 9.40
CA GLY A 48 -12.20 8.12 9.35
C GLY A 48 -13.00 8.31 10.64
N GLU A 49 -14.28 7.92 10.61
CA GLU A 49 -15.16 7.95 11.77
C GLU A 49 -14.80 6.84 12.76
N SER A 50 -14.53 5.64 12.24
CA SER A 50 -14.22 4.45 13.03
C SER A 50 -12.72 4.21 13.26
N ALA A 51 -11.84 4.77 12.42
CA ALA A 51 -10.40 4.58 12.52
C ALA A 51 -9.61 5.71 11.85
N THR A 52 -8.36 5.88 12.27
CA THR A 52 -7.36 6.71 11.60
C THR A 52 -6.50 5.86 10.69
N HIS A 53 -6.31 6.33 9.46
CA HIS A 53 -5.46 5.69 8.46
C HIS A 53 -4.23 6.58 8.22
N CYS A 54 -3.10 6.26 8.83
CA CYS A 54 -1.83 6.93 8.55
C CYS A 54 -1.22 6.37 7.26
N LEU A 55 -0.85 7.28 6.37
CA LEU A 55 -0.43 6.98 5.01
C LEU A 55 1.04 7.35 4.83
N ALA A 56 1.78 6.48 4.16
CA ALA A 56 3.20 6.65 3.91
C ALA A 56 3.61 5.96 2.61
N THR A 57 4.82 6.25 2.15
CA THR A 57 5.50 5.49 1.10
C THR A 57 6.74 4.82 1.66
N ALA A 58 7.28 3.85 0.92
CA ALA A 58 8.55 3.22 1.26
C ALA A 58 9.40 3.02 0.01
N THR A 59 10.69 3.32 0.15
CA THR A 59 11.70 2.99 -0.87
C THR A 59 12.11 1.52 -0.75
N VAL A 60 11.80 0.72 -1.77
CA VAL A 60 12.07 -0.73 -1.79
C VAL A 60 12.89 -1.08 -3.05
N PRO A 61 14.23 -0.94 -3.01
CA PRO A 61 15.08 -1.17 -4.17
C PRO A 61 15.26 -2.65 -4.51
N ASP A 62 15.04 -3.55 -3.54
CA ASP A 62 15.28 -4.97 -3.69
C ASP A 62 14.38 -5.83 -2.79
N GLN A 63 14.49 -7.15 -2.94
CA GLN A 63 13.73 -8.14 -2.18
C GLN A 63 14.05 -8.12 -0.68
N SER A 64 15.27 -7.77 -0.27
CA SER A 64 15.67 -7.71 1.14
C SER A 64 15.00 -6.53 1.84
N ALA A 65 14.95 -5.37 1.17
CA ALA A 65 14.19 -4.21 1.61
C ALA A 65 12.70 -4.54 1.74
N TRP A 66 12.13 -5.29 0.80
CA TRP A 66 10.74 -5.73 0.87
C TRP A 66 10.47 -6.63 2.09
N THR A 67 11.31 -7.66 2.30
CA THR A 67 11.18 -8.56 3.46
C THR A 67 11.33 -7.80 4.78
N ARG A 68 12.27 -6.84 4.86
CA ARG A 68 12.45 -6.00 6.05
C ARG A 68 11.24 -5.11 6.33
N LEU A 69 10.66 -4.51 5.29
CA LEU A 69 9.43 -3.73 5.41
C LEU A 69 8.31 -4.61 6.00
N LEU A 70 8.05 -5.78 5.42
CA LEU A 70 7.00 -6.69 5.90
C LEU A 70 7.25 -7.17 7.33
N ALA A 71 8.48 -7.53 7.66
CA ALA A 71 8.84 -7.94 9.02
C ALA A 71 8.61 -6.81 10.03
N THR A 72 8.98 -5.58 9.68
CA THR A 72 8.79 -4.44 10.58
C THR A 72 7.32 -4.07 10.74
N LEU A 73 6.53 -4.14 9.66
CA LEU A 73 5.09 -3.92 9.70
C LEU A 73 4.36 -4.99 10.52
N SER A 74 4.81 -6.25 10.48
CA SER A 74 4.22 -7.32 11.30
C SER A 74 4.38 -7.10 12.80
N GLY A 75 5.39 -6.31 13.21
CA GLY A 75 5.60 -5.91 14.60
C GLY A 75 4.94 -4.58 14.97
N SER A 76 4.13 -4.00 14.09
CA SER A 76 3.48 -2.71 14.34
C SER A 76 2.39 -2.83 15.40
N ALA A 77 2.25 -1.81 16.23
CA ALA A 77 1.16 -1.69 17.19
C ALA A 77 -0.17 -1.23 16.57
N ALA A 78 -0.18 -0.87 15.29
CA ALA A 78 -1.42 -0.53 14.58
C ALA A 78 -2.34 -1.76 14.49
N ASP A 79 -3.66 -1.54 14.56
CA ASP A 79 -4.66 -2.62 14.43
C ASP A 79 -4.55 -3.35 13.09
N ARG A 80 -4.04 -2.65 12.07
CA ARG A 80 -3.76 -3.21 10.74
C ARG A 80 -2.64 -2.46 10.05
N ALA A 81 -1.79 -3.19 9.32
CA ALA A 81 -0.85 -2.65 8.36
C ALA A 81 -1.14 -3.19 6.95
N LEU A 82 -1.14 -2.31 5.96
CA LEU A 82 -1.29 -2.65 4.55
C LEU A 82 -0.04 -2.14 3.82
N ALA A 83 0.59 -3.02 3.05
CA ALA A 83 1.69 -2.67 2.16
C ALA A 83 1.31 -3.06 0.74
N CYS A 84 1.33 -2.09 -0.17
CA CYS A 84 0.93 -2.26 -1.55
C CYS A 84 2.08 -1.86 -2.46
N ALA A 85 2.57 -2.82 -3.25
CA ALA A 85 3.61 -2.58 -4.24
C ALA A 85 2.99 -2.57 -5.65
N THR A 86 3.21 -1.49 -6.38
CA THR A 86 2.93 -1.43 -7.82
C THR A 86 4.23 -1.60 -8.58
N LEU A 87 4.25 -2.55 -9.50
CA LEU A 87 5.38 -2.82 -10.37
C LEU A 87 5.02 -2.38 -11.79
N THR A 88 5.83 -1.47 -12.34
CA THR A 88 5.70 -0.99 -13.72
C THR A 88 6.92 -1.43 -14.50
N ALA A 89 6.71 -2.06 -15.66
CA ALA A 89 7.80 -2.31 -16.60
C ALA A 89 8.13 -0.99 -17.33
N GLU A 90 9.35 -0.50 -17.15
CA GLU A 90 9.91 0.68 -17.81
C GLU A 90 11.09 0.23 -18.71
N PRO A 91 11.50 1.03 -19.72
CA PRO A 91 12.61 0.65 -20.63
C PRO A 91 13.91 0.29 -19.91
N GLU A 92 14.18 0.94 -18.77
CA GLU A 92 15.38 0.80 -17.96
C GLU A 92 15.31 -0.34 -16.94
N GLY A 93 14.12 -0.94 -16.73
CA GLY A 93 13.91 -1.99 -15.75
C GLY A 93 12.51 -2.00 -15.16
N VAL A 94 12.36 -2.62 -13.98
CA VAL A 94 11.08 -2.61 -13.26
C VAL A 94 11.11 -1.51 -12.21
N ALA A 95 10.23 -0.52 -12.35
CA ALA A 95 10.00 0.48 -11.31
C ALA A 95 9.02 -0.07 -10.28
N VAL A 96 9.39 0.05 -9.00
CA VAL A 96 8.56 -0.39 -7.86
C VAL A 96 8.17 0.83 -7.05
N ARG A 97 6.86 0.99 -6.82
CA ARG A 97 6.30 2.04 -5.95
C ARG A 97 5.54 1.38 -4.82
N VAL A 98 5.87 1.73 -3.58
CA VAL A 98 5.26 1.12 -2.40
C VAL A 98 4.52 2.16 -1.59
N ALA A 99 3.22 1.90 -1.36
CA ALA A 99 2.40 2.65 -0.43
C ALA A 99 2.11 1.80 0.81
N VAL A 100 2.12 2.45 1.97
CA VAL A 100 1.86 1.82 3.27
C VAL A 100 0.72 2.56 3.96
N ARG A 101 -0.19 1.78 4.56
CA ARG A 101 -1.28 2.30 5.38
C ARG A 101 -1.30 1.61 6.74
N LEU A 102 -1.13 2.38 7.80
CA LEU A 102 -1.28 1.94 9.18
C LEU A 102 -2.66 2.40 9.66
N VAL A 103 -3.48 1.46 10.12
CA VAL A 103 -4.84 1.73 10.56
C VAL A 103 -4.93 1.47 12.04
N SER A 104 -5.48 2.45 12.78
CA SER A 104 -5.89 2.19 14.16
C SER A 104 -7.14 2.94 14.58
N VAL A 105 -7.95 2.31 15.42
CA VAL A 105 -9.08 2.95 16.12
C VAL A 105 -8.59 4.02 17.12
N LEU A 106 -7.31 3.95 17.52
CA LEU A 106 -6.65 4.93 18.36
C LEU A 106 -5.73 5.82 17.49
N PRO A 107 -6.11 7.08 17.20
CA PRO A 107 -5.36 7.93 16.26
C PRO A 107 -3.87 8.12 16.61
N HIS A 108 -3.57 8.19 17.91
CA HIS A 108 -2.20 8.37 18.39
C HIS A 108 -1.31 7.14 18.14
N VAL A 109 -1.88 5.92 18.12
CA VAL A 109 -1.13 4.69 17.84
C VAL A 109 -0.69 4.66 16.39
N ALA A 110 -1.62 4.90 15.44
CA ALA A 110 -1.29 4.92 14.01
C ALA A 110 -0.23 5.99 13.68
N THR A 111 -0.34 7.16 14.30
CA THR A 111 0.62 8.27 14.10
C THR A 111 1.98 7.94 14.69
N ALA A 112 2.03 7.45 15.94
CA ALA A 112 3.28 7.07 16.60
C ALA A 112 4.02 5.95 15.86
N GLU A 113 3.28 4.97 15.33
CA GLU A 113 3.87 3.88 14.55
C GLU A 113 4.44 4.38 13.21
N ARG A 114 3.74 5.28 12.52
CA ARG A 114 4.29 5.91 11.32
C ARG A 114 5.58 6.64 11.64
N ASP A 115 5.57 7.49 12.67
CA ASP A 115 6.73 8.31 13.04
C ASP A 115 7.92 7.45 13.50
N ARG A 116 7.66 6.35 14.22
CA ARG A 116 8.66 5.35 14.61
C ARG A 116 9.29 4.68 13.38
N LEU A 117 8.47 4.25 12.42
CA LEU A 117 8.94 3.59 11.20
C LEU A 117 9.68 4.54 10.26
N THR A 118 9.24 5.79 10.16
CA THR A 118 9.97 6.86 9.46
C THR A 118 11.32 7.13 10.13
N SER A 119 11.37 7.23 11.46
CA SER A 119 12.62 7.43 12.21
C SER A 119 13.59 6.25 12.06
N ALA A 120 13.06 5.04 11.86
CA ALA A 120 13.86 3.84 11.59
C ALA A 120 14.31 3.71 10.12
N GLY A 121 13.95 4.66 9.25
CA GLY A 121 14.27 4.64 7.82
C GLY A 121 13.54 3.55 7.03
N VAL A 122 12.41 3.06 7.55
CA VAL A 122 11.58 2.03 6.89
C VAL A 122 10.52 2.69 5.99
N LEU A 123 10.00 3.84 6.39
CA LEU A 123 9.07 4.66 5.62
C LEU A 123 9.75 5.97 5.21
N ASP A 124 9.32 6.53 4.10
CA ASP A 124 9.79 7.84 3.65
C ASP A 124 9.28 8.95 4.60
N ALA A 125 10.05 10.03 4.70
CA ALA A 125 9.76 11.12 5.65
C ALA A 125 8.65 12.05 5.17
N GLU A 126 8.56 12.27 3.85
CA GLU A 126 7.53 13.13 3.27
C GLU A 126 6.20 12.36 3.18
N PRO A 127 5.13 12.83 3.84
CA PRO A 127 3.85 12.17 3.73
C PRO A 127 3.28 12.35 2.31
N PRO A 128 2.73 11.29 1.70
CA PRO A 128 2.09 11.41 0.40
C PRO A 128 0.76 12.18 0.52
N ASP A 129 0.20 12.57 -0.63
CA ASP A 129 -1.19 13.03 -0.70
C ASP A 129 -2.12 11.96 -0.09
N PRO A 130 -2.94 12.30 0.93
CA PRO A 130 -3.79 11.34 1.61
C PRO A 130 -4.78 10.63 0.70
N TYR A 131 -5.37 11.32 -0.28
CA TYR A 131 -6.38 10.69 -1.14
C TYR A 131 -5.74 9.65 -2.06
N THR A 132 -4.70 10.09 -2.77
CA THR A 132 -3.77 9.30 -3.55
C THR A 132 -3.26 8.05 -2.83
N ALA A 133 -2.73 8.19 -1.61
CA ALA A 133 -2.12 7.07 -0.90
C ALA A 133 -3.17 6.11 -0.31
N LEU A 134 -4.35 6.63 0.05
CA LEU A 134 -5.47 5.80 0.45
C LEU A 134 -5.92 4.91 -0.72
N LEU A 135 -6.06 5.47 -1.93
CA LEU A 135 -6.39 4.70 -3.13
C LEU A 135 -5.27 3.72 -3.52
N ALA A 136 -4.01 4.15 -3.41
CA ALA A 136 -2.86 3.31 -3.72
C ALA A 136 -2.73 2.07 -2.82
N THR A 137 -3.41 2.08 -1.67
CA THR A 137 -3.46 0.96 -0.72
C THR A 137 -4.74 0.14 -0.82
N LEU A 138 -5.60 0.40 -1.81
CA LEU A 138 -6.75 -0.43 -2.12
C LEU A 138 -6.38 -1.51 -3.14
N PRO A 139 -6.90 -2.74 -3.00
CA PRO A 139 -6.60 -3.86 -3.90
C PRO A 139 -7.29 -3.74 -5.27
N VAL A 140 -7.98 -2.62 -5.55
CA VAL A 140 -8.61 -2.33 -6.84
C VAL A 140 -8.43 -0.85 -7.19
N ALA A 141 -8.14 -0.59 -8.45
CA ALA A 141 -8.31 0.74 -9.05
C ALA A 141 -9.66 0.78 -9.78
N CYS A 142 -10.49 1.78 -9.50
CA CYS A 142 -11.71 2.06 -10.27
C CYS A 142 -11.74 3.55 -10.67
N PRO A 143 -11.69 3.88 -11.98
CA PRO A 143 -11.50 2.94 -13.10
C PRO A 143 -10.13 2.24 -13.03
N PRO A 144 -9.99 1.04 -13.62
CA PRO A 144 -8.70 0.37 -13.68
C PRO A 144 -7.72 1.24 -14.48
N GLY A 145 -6.67 1.71 -13.81
CA GLY A 145 -5.65 2.58 -14.39
C GLY A 145 -4.31 2.39 -13.68
N PRO A 146 -3.19 2.79 -14.32
CA PRO A 146 -1.87 2.76 -13.70
C PRO A 146 -1.85 3.59 -12.42
N LEU A 147 -1.29 3.05 -11.34
CA LEU A 147 -1.17 3.75 -10.07
C LEU A 147 -0.33 5.04 -10.20
N THR A 148 0.60 5.10 -11.16
CA THR A 148 1.34 6.33 -11.50
C THR A 148 0.45 7.46 -12.01
N GLU A 149 -0.60 7.11 -12.76
CA GLU A 149 -1.58 8.08 -13.29
C GLU A 149 -2.63 8.43 -12.23
N ALA A 150 -3.01 7.49 -11.37
CA ALA A 150 -4.02 7.68 -10.34
C ALA A 150 -3.47 8.31 -9.04
N ALA A 151 -2.19 8.15 -8.75
CA ALA A 151 -1.61 8.43 -7.44
C ALA A 151 -0.48 9.47 -7.49
N ALA A 152 0.01 9.93 -8.64
CA ALA A 152 1.12 10.91 -8.71
C ALA A 152 2.28 10.65 -7.69
N LEU A 153 2.51 9.37 -7.33
CA LEU A 153 3.54 8.97 -6.39
C LEU A 153 4.84 9.03 -7.19
N THR A 154 5.43 10.22 -7.19
CA THR A 154 6.66 10.52 -7.91
C THR A 154 7.77 9.61 -7.39
N SER A 155 8.44 8.94 -8.31
CA SER A 155 9.64 8.17 -8.00
C SER A 155 10.72 9.15 -7.53
N ALA A 156 11.35 8.86 -6.38
CA ALA A 156 12.70 9.37 -6.17
C ALA A 156 13.57 8.89 -7.34
N PRO A 157 14.35 9.76 -8.01
CA PRO A 157 15.23 9.34 -9.07
C PRO A 157 16.20 8.30 -8.52
N GLY A 158 16.13 7.09 -9.04
CA GLY A 158 17.05 6.03 -8.69
C GLY A 158 18.48 6.50 -8.95
N ALA A 159 19.34 6.32 -7.95
CA ALA A 159 20.76 6.54 -8.09
C ALA A 159 21.25 5.79 -9.35
N ALA A 160 21.84 6.56 -10.26
CA ALA A 160 22.54 6.00 -11.41
C ALA A 160 23.58 4.99 -10.91
N ARG A 161 23.67 3.89 -11.67
CA ARG A 161 24.56 2.73 -11.53
C ARG A 161 25.91 2.99 -10.84
#